data_AF-A0A701M7F3-F1
#
_entry.id   AF-A0A701M7F3-F1
#
_cell.length_a   1.000
_cell.length_b   1.000
_cell.length_c   1.000
_cell.angle_alpha   90.00
_cell.angle_beta   90.00
_cell.angle_gamma   90.00
#
_symmetry.space_group_name_H-M   'P 1'
#
loop_
_entity.id
_entity.type
_entity.pdbx_description
1 polymer ?
#
loop_
_entity_poly.entity_id
_entity_poly.type
_entity_poly.pdbx_seq_one_letter_code
_entity_poly.pdbx_strand_id
1 'polypeptide(L)'
;MTITREQQKQILIDTANHVISRDNTSPYSENLRELARIALASLEAEPIGAFHIADQQVGGTSDYIKDGEWPIDNGIIEVYAASPAQETGVYNDVLNIIGLLENNEWAEHCTSTVLGSLLESEITRLVSKEQPVPVVPEEMNFSTACNFVQINGIANEDRATLAMRTWNACRDAMLNGGKS
;
A
#
# COMPACT_ATOMS: atom_id res chain seq x y z
N MET A 1 20.07 30.39 -33.50
CA MET A 1 20.50 30.68 -32.12
C MET A 1 20.45 29.35 -31.39
N THR A 2 21.60 28.79 -31.03
CA THR A 2 21.69 27.46 -30.42
C THR A 2 21.68 27.64 -28.91
N ILE A 3 20.77 26.95 -28.22
CA ILE A 3 20.72 26.98 -26.76
C ILE A 3 21.99 26.35 -26.18
N THR A 4 22.59 26.97 -25.17
CA THR A 4 23.77 26.40 -24.49
C THR A 4 23.34 25.25 -23.55
N ARG A 5 24.25 24.34 -23.20
CA ARG A 5 23.96 23.29 -22.21
C ARG A 5 23.52 23.87 -20.87
N GLU A 6 24.13 24.97 -20.43
CA GLU A 6 23.72 25.68 -19.22
C GLU A 6 22.30 26.23 -19.31
N GLN A 7 21.94 26.83 -20.44
CA GLN A 7 20.58 27.31 -20.65
C GLN A 7 19.58 26.15 -20.71
N GLN A 8 19.93 25.04 -21.35
CA GLN A 8 19.10 23.83 -21.37
C GLN A 8 18.91 23.26 -19.95
N LYS A 9 19.98 23.20 -19.15
CA LYS A 9 19.92 22.76 -17.75
C LYS A 9 19.00 23.65 -16.93
N GLN A 10 19.13 24.97 -17.06
CA GLN A 10 18.29 25.90 -16.32
C GLN A 10 16.81 25.76 -16.68
N ILE A 11 16.48 25.61 -17.97
CA ILE A 11 15.09 25.38 -18.41
C ILE A 11 14.51 24.12 -17.78
N LEU A 12 15.29 23.04 -17.70
CA LEU A 12 14.83 21.78 -17.09
C LEU A 12 14.58 21.94 -15.58
N ILE A 13 15.48 22.64 -14.87
CA ILE A 13 15.33 22.95 -13.44
C ILE A 13 14.06 23.78 -13.19
N ASP A 14 13.88 24.86 -13.96
CA ASP A 14 12.73 25.75 -13.82
C ASP A 14 11.41 25.00 -14.08
N THR A 15 11.42 24.13 -15.10
CA THR A 15 10.27 23.29 -15.45
C THR A 15 9.94 22.29 -14.34
N ALA A 16 10.95 21.62 -13.77
CA ALA A 16 10.76 20.67 -12.68
C ALA A 16 10.17 21.37 -11.43
N ASN A 17 10.72 22.51 -11.04
CA ASN A 17 10.21 23.31 -9.93
C ASN A 17 8.76 23.76 -10.15
N HIS A 18 8.43 24.18 -11.37
CA HIS A 18 7.06 24.54 -11.71
C HIS A 18 6.09 23.36 -11.54
N VAL A 19 6.44 22.16 -12.04
CA VAL A 19 5.61 20.95 -11.89
C VAL A 19 5.45 20.56 -10.42
N ILE A 20 6.50 20.66 -9.61
CA ILE A 20 6.47 20.37 -8.17
C ILE A 20 5.51 21.32 -7.43
N SER A 21 5.50 22.60 -7.79
CA SER A 21 4.66 23.62 -7.15
C SER A 21 3.19 23.60 -7.60
N ARG A 22 2.87 22.97 -8.73
CA ARG A 22 1.55 23.09 -9.39
C ARG A 22 0.45 22.34 -8.66
N ASP A 23 -0.73 22.93 -8.53
CA ASP A 23 -1.91 22.31 -7.90
C ASP A 23 -2.28 20.94 -8.49
N ASN A 24 -2.85 20.08 -7.63
CA ASN A 24 -3.28 18.73 -7.98
C ASN A 24 -4.59 18.75 -8.78
N THR A 25 -4.47 19.00 -10.07
CA THR A 25 -5.60 19.07 -11.01
C THR A 25 -5.92 17.75 -11.72
N SER A 26 -5.12 16.69 -11.48
CA SER A 26 -5.22 15.40 -12.16
C SER A 26 -4.86 14.24 -11.22
N PRO A 27 -5.44 13.03 -11.39
CA PRO A 27 -5.02 11.82 -10.67
C PRO A 27 -3.54 11.47 -10.84
N TYR A 28 -2.89 11.95 -11.90
CA TYR A 28 -1.47 11.71 -12.17
C TYR A 28 -0.55 12.81 -11.63
N SER A 29 -1.09 13.85 -10.98
CA SER A 29 -0.30 14.99 -10.53
C SER A 29 0.82 14.57 -9.56
N GLU A 30 0.59 13.59 -8.68
CA GLU A 30 1.64 13.15 -7.75
C GLU A 30 2.75 12.38 -8.47
N ASN A 31 2.41 11.49 -9.42
CA ASN A 31 3.42 10.81 -10.25
C ASN A 31 4.28 11.81 -11.03
N LEU A 32 3.66 12.89 -11.54
CA LEU A 32 4.36 13.94 -12.26
C LEU A 32 5.26 14.78 -11.33
N ARG A 33 4.80 15.07 -10.11
CA ARG A 33 5.60 15.74 -9.08
C ARG A 33 6.79 14.89 -8.67
N GLU A 34 6.60 13.59 -8.47
CA GLU A 34 7.69 12.68 -8.11
C GLU A 34 8.72 12.54 -9.23
N LEU A 35 8.27 12.39 -10.47
CA LEU A 35 9.17 12.39 -11.63
C LEU A 35 9.97 13.70 -11.72
N ALA A 36 9.33 14.84 -11.43
CA ALA A 36 10.00 16.14 -11.42
C ALA A 36 11.04 16.24 -10.28
N ARG A 37 10.77 15.69 -9.09
CA ARG A 37 11.74 15.63 -7.98
C ARG A 37 12.95 14.77 -8.33
N ILE A 38 12.74 13.60 -8.93
CA ILE A 38 13.83 12.71 -9.39
C ILE A 38 14.68 13.40 -10.45
N ALA A 39 14.03 14.05 -11.43
CA ALA A 39 14.72 14.77 -12.48
C ALA A 39 15.55 15.94 -11.92
N LEU A 40 14.98 16.72 -10.99
CA LEU A 40 15.69 17.82 -10.33
C LEU A 40 16.90 17.32 -9.55
N ALA A 41 16.73 16.29 -8.71
CA ALA A 41 17.82 15.68 -7.96
C ALA A 41 18.94 15.15 -8.88
N SER A 42 18.59 14.62 -10.05
CA SER A 42 19.57 14.15 -11.04
C SER A 42 20.32 15.29 -11.72
N LEU A 43 19.69 16.46 -11.91
CA LEU A 43 20.32 17.65 -12.51
C LEU A 43 21.24 18.39 -11.54
N GLU A 44 20.96 18.30 -10.24
CA GLU A 44 21.73 18.95 -9.17
C GLU A 44 22.81 18.05 -8.55
N ALA A 45 22.81 16.75 -8.88
CA ALA A 45 23.80 15.81 -8.37
C ALA A 45 25.23 16.22 -8.74
N GLU A 46 26.16 16.04 -7.81
CA GLU A 46 27.60 16.12 -8.07
C GLU A 46 28.13 14.75 -8.51
N PRO A 47 29.11 14.70 -9.43
CA PRO A 47 29.70 13.44 -9.83
C PRO A 47 30.50 12.81 -8.68
N ILE A 48 30.40 11.50 -8.53
CA ILE A 48 31.12 10.71 -7.52
C ILE A 48 32.50 10.26 -8.00
N GLY A 49 32.80 10.46 -9.29
CA GLY A 49 34.06 10.10 -9.89
C GLY A 49 34.12 10.54 -11.35
N ALA A 50 35.25 10.26 -12.00
CA ALA A 50 35.42 10.58 -13.41
C ALA A 50 36.36 9.58 -14.10
N PHE A 51 36.08 9.28 -15.36
CA PHE A 51 36.97 8.56 -16.26
C PHE A 51 37.66 9.57 -17.18
N HIS A 52 38.97 9.44 -17.31
CA HIS A 52 39.75 10.19 -18.29
C HIS A 52 39.95 9.33 -19.54
N ILE A 53 39.55 9.87 -20.69
CA ILE A 53 39.75 9.27 -22.01
C ILE A 53 40.89 10.00 -22.71
N ALA A 54 41.94 9.26 -23.03
CA ALA A 54 43.05 9.71 -23.85
C ALA A 54 43.42 8.61 -24.86
N ASP A 55 43.66 9.00 -26.11
CA ASP A 55 44.00 8.08 -27.21
C ASP A 55 43.01 6.92 -27.36
N GLN A 56 41.72 7.20 -27.15
CA GLN A 56 40.62 6.21 -27.16
C GLN A 56 40.76 5.11 -26.09
N GLN A 57 41.53 5.35 -25.03
CA GLN A 57 41.72 4.45 -23.90
C GLN A 57 41.29 5.12 -22.60
N VAL A 58 40.70 4.33 -21.69
CA VAL A 58 40.36 4.75 -20.33
C VAL A 58 41.50 4.34 -19.41
N GLY A 59 42.08 5.30 -18.68
CA GLY A 59 43.27 5.09 -17.85
C GLY A 59 43.11 4.21 -16.60
N GLY A 60 41.99 3.48 -16.42
CA GLY A 60 41.78 2.68 -15.22
C GLY A 60 40.43 1.97 -15.11
N THR A 61 40.17 0.96 -15.95
CA THR A 61 39.11 -0.03 -15.67
C THR A 61 39.67 -1.44 -15.88
N SER A 62 39.36 -2.38 -14.97
CA SER A 62 39.84 -3.77 -15.05
C SER A 62 38.92 -4.71 -15.82
N ASP A 63 37.64 -4.38 -16.04
CA ASP A 63 36.65 -5.44 -16.30
C ASP A 63 35.65 -5.26 -17.45
N TYR A 64 35.64 -4.18 -18.22
CA TYR A 64 34.63 -4.07 -19.30
C TYR A 64 35.17 -3.44 -20.58
N ILE A 65 35.76 -4.29 -21.42
CA ILE A 65 35.86 -4.03 -22.86
C ILE A 65 35.19 -5.21 -23.57
N LYS A 66 33.91 -5.04 -23.94
CA LYS A 66 33.27 -5.83 -25.00
C LYS A 66 33.29 -4.97 -26.25
N ASP A 67 34.11 -5.37 -27.22
CA ASP A 67 34.11 -5.01 -28.66
C ASP A 67 33.06 -3.97 -29.10
N GLY A 68 33.25 -2.73 -28.69
CA GLY A 68 32.39 -1.60 -29.04
C GLY A 68 33.21 -0.33 -29.01
N GLU A 69 33.11 0.49 -30.07
CA GLU A 69 33.80 1.77 -30.18
C GLU A 69 33.35 2.68 -29.04
N TRP A 70 34.27 2.98 -28.12
CA TRP A 70 34.07 4.09 -27.18
C TRP A 70 33.88 5.38 -27.98
N PRO A 71 33.13 6.38 -27.47
CA PRO A 71 33.09 7.70 -28.07
C PRO A 71 34.53 8.19 -28.33
N ILE A 72 34.80 8.46 -29.61
CA ILE A 72 36.11 8.74 -30.22
C ILE A 72 36.79 10.02 -29.72
N ASP A 73 36.10 10.80 -28.89
CA ASP A 73 36.59 12.08 -28.40
C ASP A 73 37.27 11.93 -27.04
N ASN A 74 38.54 12.34 -26.99
CA ASN A 74 39.28 12.51 -25.73
C ASN A 74 38.52 13.48 -24.81
N GLY A 75 38.46 13.19 -23.51
CA GLY A 75 37.69 14.00 -22.57
C GLY A 75 37.54 13.40 -21.18
N ILE A 76 36.71 14.03 -20.37
CA ILE A 76 36.34 13.58 -19.03
C ILE A 76 34.89 13.10 -19.08
N ILE A 77 34.65 11.85 -18.68
CA ILE A 77 33.30 11.33 -18.44
C ILE A 77 33.06 11.32 -16.93
N GLU A 78 32.15 12.17 -16.48
CA GLU A 78 31.71 12.20 -15.10
C GLU A 78 30.82 11.00 -14.77
N VAL A 79 31.10 10.37 -13.63
CA VAL A 79 30.35 9.24 -13.09
C VAL A 79 29.47 9.76 -11.98
N TYR A 80 28.17 9.52 -12.10
CA TYR A 80 27.19 9.92 -11.10
C TYR A 80 26.68 8.67 -10.38
N ALA A 81 26.42 8.81 -9.08
CA ALA A 81 25.61 7.82 -8.40
C ALA A 81 24.22 7.81 -9.04
N ALA A 82 23.62 6.62 -9.17
CA ALA A 82 22.18 6.58 -9.44
C ALA A 82 21.49 7.42 -8.35
N SER A 83 20.61 8.34 -8.78
CA SER A 83 19.82 9.12 -7.83
C SER A 83 19.15 8.13 -6.87
N PRO A 84 19.29 8.32 -5.53
CA PRO A 84 18.69 7.41 -4.58
C PRO A 84 17.22 7.27 -4.97
N ALA A 85 16.75 6.02 -5.12
CA ALA A 85 15.34 5.77 -5.35
C ALA A 85 14.60 6.54 -4.26
N GLN A 86 13.85 7.57 -4.66
CA GLN A 86 13.07 8.33 -3.69
C GLN A 86 12.14 7.30 -3.07
N GLU A 87 12.40 6.97 -1.80
CA GLU A 87 11.47 6.18 -1.01
C GLU A 87 10.20 7.00 -1.03
N THR A 88 9.28 6.63 -1.92
CA THR A 88 7.99 7.28 -2.04
C THR A 88 7.40 7.38 -0.63
N GLY A 89 6.72 8.47 -0.30
CA GLY A 89 6.11 8.62 1.03
C GLY A 89 5.30 7.39 1.44
N VAL A 90 4.71 6.71 0.47
CA VAL A 90 4.03 5.42 0.61
C VAL A 90 4.91 4.31 1.23
N TYR A 91 6.16 4.19 0.80
CA TYR A 91 7.07 3.16 1.33
C TYR A 91 7.44 3.44 2.79
N ASN A 92 7.73 4.70 3.13
CA ASN A 92 7.99 5.12 4.49
C ASN A 92 6.73 4.98 5.38
N ASP A 93 5.56 5.31 4.85
CA ASP A 93 4.27 5.14 5.52
C ASP A 93 3.97 3.65 5.77
N VAL A 94 4.28 2.76 4.83
CA VAL A 94 4.15 1.31 5.00
C VAL A 94 5.10 0.79 6.08
N LEU A 95 6.36 1.24 6.10
CA LEU A 95 7.33 0.87 7.13
C LEU A 95 6.88 1.36 8.52
N ASN A 96 6.35 2.57 8.61
CA ASN A 96 5.78 3.12 9.84
C ASN A 96 4.56 2.30 10.31
N ILE A 97 3.68 1.89 9.40
CA ILE A 97 2.55 1.00 9.72
C ILE A 97 3.04 -0.35 10.24
N ILE A 98 4.07 -0.93 9.63
CA ILE A 98 4.67 -2.20 10.10
C ILE A 98 5.16 -2.05 11.54
N GLY A 99 5.93 -0.99 11.84
CA GLY A 99 6.41 -0.73 13.20
C GLY A 99 5.29 -0.52 14.22
N LEU A 100 4.21 0.16 13.84
CA LEU A 100 3.03 0.37 14.71
C LEU A 100 2.27 -0.93 15.00
N LEU A 101 2.20 -1.84 14.02
CA LEU A 101 1.60 -3.16 14.19
C LEU A 101 2.46 -4.07 15.06
N GLU A 102 3.78 -4.04 14.89
CA GLU A 102 4.72 -4.80 15.71
C GLU A 102 4.71 -4.36 17.18
N ASN A 103 4.52 -3.07 17.44
CA ASN A 103 4.45 -2.50 18.80
C ASN A 103 3.05 -2.55 19.41
N ASN A 104 2.02 -2.93 18.65
CA ASN A 104 0.62 -2.95 19.08
C ASN A 104 0.08 -1.59 19.57
N GLU A 105 0.64 -0.49 19.05
CA GLU A 105 0.31 0.91 19.39
C GLU A 105 -0.67 1.54 18.38
N TRP A 106 -1.23 0.73 17.49
CA TRP A 106 -2.05 1.15 16.36
C TRP A 106 -3.27 2.01 16.76
N ALA A 107 -3.79 1.84 17.99
CA ALA A 107 -4.96 2.57 18.50
C ALA A 107 -4.73 4.08 18.69
N GLU A 108 -3.54 4.54 19.09
CA GLU A 108 -3.28 5.99 19.24
C GLU A 108 -3.14 6.69 17.88
N HIS A 109 -2.64 5.98 16.86
CA HIS A 109 -2.28 6.56 15.56
C HIS A 109 -3.47 6.79 14.61
N CYS A 110 -4.56 6.05 14.76
CA CYS A 110 -5.79 6.28 13.97
C CYS A 110 -6.35 7.72 14.16
N THR A 111 -6.01 8.37 15.27
CA THR A 111 -6.44 9.73 15.59
C THR A 111 -5.44 10.83 15.24
N SER A 112 -4.19 10.49 14.90
CA SER A 112 -3.10 11.46 14.73
C SER A 112 -2.71 11.73 13.27
N THR A 113 -3.14 10.88 12.32
CA THR A 113 -2.77 11.00 10.90
C THR A 113 -3.94 10.81 9.93
N VAL A 114 -3.84 11.46 8.76
CA VAL A 114 -4.86 11.36 7.70
C VAL A 114 -5.02 9.92 7.19
N LEU A 115 -3.91 9.20 6.99
CA LEU A 115 -3.95 7.79 6.57
C LEU A 115 -4.56 6.89 7.65
N GLY A 116 -4.26 7.14 8.92
CA GLY A 116 -4.85 6.44 10.06
C GLY A 116 -6.37 6.59 10.11
N SER A 117 -6.88 7.82 9.99
CA SER A 117 -8.34 8.07 9.98
C SER A 117 -9.02 7.52 8.73
N LEU A 118 -8.37 7.52 7.56
CA LEU A 118 -8.89 6.90 6.35
C LEU A 118 -8.98 5.37 6.48
N LEU A 119 -7.95 4.76 7.06
CA LEU A 119 -7.90 3.32 7.29
C LEU A 119 -8.94 2.90 8.34
N GLU A 120 -9.10 3.65 9.42
CA GLU A 120 -10.14 3.44 10.43
C GLU A 120 -11.55 3.56 9.81
N SER A 121 -11.78 4.60 9.00
CA SER A 121 -13.05 4.81 8.31
C SER A 121 -13.36 3.66 7.35
N GLU A 122 -12.37 3.19 6.58
CA GLU A 122 -12.54 2.08 5.64
C GLU A 122 -12.74 0.74 6.35
N ILE A 123 -12.04 0.48 7.45
CA ILE A 123 -12.26 -0.70 8.31
C ILE A 123 -13.67 -0.64 8.90
N THR A 124 -14.08 0.51 9.44
CA THR A 124 -15.44 0.71 9.96
C THR A 124 -16.48 0.49 8.87
N ARG A 125 -16.24 0.98 7.65
CA ARG A 125 -17.09 0.78 6.47
C ARG A 125 -17.17 -0.69 6.05
N LEU A 126 -16.07 -1.45 6.16
CA LEU A 126 -16.03 -2.88 5.83
C LEU A 126 -16.70 -3.72 6.91
N VAL A 127 -16.48 -3.41 8.18
CA VAL A 127 -17.10 -4.08 9.33
C VAL A 127 -18.59 -3.78 9.43
N SER A 128 -19.02 -2.56 9.07
CA SER A 128 -20.44 -2.16 9.05
C SER A 128 -21.24 -2.73 7.87
N LYS A 129 -20.58 -3.27 6.83
CA LYS A 129 -21.24 -3.90 5.67
C LYS A 129 -21.76 -5.32 5.94
N GLU A 130 -22.21 -5.57 7.16
CA GLU A 130 -22.94 -6.77 7.59
C GLU A 130 -22.09 -8.04 7.70
N GLN A 131 -21.47 -8.25 8.87
CA GLN A 131 -21.67 -9.57 9.46
C GLN A 131 -23.18 -9.71 9.71
N PRO A 132 -23.84 -10.79 9.26
CA PRO A 132 -25.22 -11.02 9.65
C PRO A 132 -25.27 -10.93 11.17
N VAL A 133 -26.04 -9.98 11.70
CA VAL A 133 -26.33 -9.95 13.14
C VAL A 133 -26.74 -11.37 13.48
N PRO A 134 -26.10 -12.04 14.45
CA PRO A 134 -26.51 -13.39 14.84
C PRO A 134 -28.00 -13.34 15.16
N VAL A 135 -28.83 -13.81 14.25
CA VAL A 135 -30.28 -13.80 14.43
C VAL A 135 -30.54 -14.90 15.43
N VAL A 136 -30.64 -14.52 16.70
CA VAL A 136 -31.05 -15.43 17.77
C VAL A 136 -32.46 -15.90 17.44
N PRO A 137 -32.67 -17.20 17.21
CA PRO A 137 -34.00 -17.71 16.89
C PRO A 137 -34.96 -17.54 18.08
N GLU A 138 -36.27 -17.53 17.81
CA GLU A 138 -37.28 -17.52 18.87
C GLU A 138 -37.27 -18.81 19.71
N GLU A 139 -37.78 -18.76 20.93
CA GLU A 139 -37.92 -19.97 21.76
C GLU A 139 -38.88 -20.96 21.09
N MET A 140 -38.46 -22.21 20.96
CA MET A 140 -39.30 -23.26 20.38
C MET A 140 -40.23 -23.80 21.46
N ASN A 141 -41.53 -23.71 21.18
CA ASN A 141 -42.55 -24.39 21.98
C ASN A 141 -42.83 -25.80 21.41
N PHE A 142 -43.53 -26.61 22.21
CA PHE A 142 -43.81 -28.01 21.86
C PHE A 142 -44.61 -28.17 20.55
N SER A 143 -45.59 -27.30 20.30
CA SER A 143 -46.40 -27.34 19.08
C SER A 143 -45.54 -27.09 17.83
N THR A 144 -44.66 -26.08 17.89
CA THR A 144 -43.70 -25.79 16.83
C THR A 144 -42.73 -26.96 16.60
N ALA A 145 -42.29 -27.63 17.67
CA ALA A 145 -41.43 -28.80 17.57
C ALA A 145 -42.13 -29.99 16.89
N CYS A 146 -43.41 -30.24 17.21
CA CYS A 146 -44.22 -31.27 16.54
C CYS A 146 -44.33 -30.98 15.04
N ASN A 147 -44.66 -29.73 14.67
CA ASN A 147 -44.75 -29.31 13.27
C ASN A 147 -43.41 -29.46 12.54
N PHE A 148 -42.30 -29.07 13.18
CA PHE A 148 -40.96 -29.19 12.62
C PHE A 148 -40.60 -30.64 12.32
N VAL A 149 -40.82 -31.54 13.29
CA VAL A 149 -40.55 -32.97 13.15
C VAL A 149 -41.43 -33.59 12.06
N GLN A 150 -42.69 -33.16 11.94
CA GLN A 150 -43.62 -33.65 10.91
C GLN A 150 -43.23 -33.18 9.50
N ILE A 151 -42.91 -31.90 9.32
CA ILE A 151 -42.51 -31.32 8.02
C ILE A 151 -41.25 -32.01 7.49
N ASN A 152 -40.29 -32.31 8.37
CA ASN A 152 -39.03 -32.93 7.98
C ASN A 152 -39.12 -34.47 7.88
N GLY A 153 -40.31 -35.06 8.01
CA GLY A 153 -40.52 -36.51 7.89
C GLY A 153 -39.88 -37.32 9.02
N ILE A 154 -39.67 -36.70 10.18
CA ILE A 154 -38.94 -37.27 11.32
C ILE A 154 -39.91 -37.74 12.44
N ALA A 155 -41.20 -37.95 12.12
CA ALA A 155 -42.27 -38.21 13.09
C ALA A 155 -42.00 -39.44 13.99
N ASN A 156 -41.64 -39.17 15.24
CA ASN A 156 -41.59 -40.10 16.37
C ASN A 156 -41.82 -39.28 17.66
N GLU A 157 -42.61 -39.80 18.59
CA GLU A 157 -43.08 -39.09 19.81
C GLU A 157 -41.94 -38.46 20.61
N ASP A 158 -40.79 -39.14 20.70
CA ASP A 158 -39.63 -38.65 21.48
C ASP A 158 -38.86 -37.53 20.77
N ARG A 159 -39.02 -37.37 19.45
CA ARG A 159 -38.21 -36.44 18.65
C ARG A 159 -38.66 -34.99 18.74
N ALA A 160 -39.93 -34.73 19.04
CA ALA A 160 -40.42 -33.36 19.25
C ALA A 160 -39.79 -32.75 20.51
N THR A 161 -39.77 -33.49 21.62
CA THR A 161 -39.14 -33.06 22.87
C THR A 161 -37.64 -32.85 22.71
N LEU A 162 -36.96 -33.73 21.97
CA LEU A 162 -35.52 -33.62 21.71
C LEU A 162 -35.18 -32.42 20.81
N ALA A 163 -35.98 -32.18 19.76
CA ALA A 163 -35.81 -31.04 18.86
C ALA A 163 -35.98 -29.71 19.62
N MET A 164 -37.03 -29.60 20.44
CA MET A 164 -37.29 -28.43 21.27
C MET A 164 -36.14 -28.14 22.24
N ARG A 165 -35.67 -29.16 22.97
CA ARG A 165 -34.55 -29.02 23.93
C ARG A 165 -33.26 -28.59 23.25
N THR A 166 -32.91 -29.23 22.15
CA THR A 166 -31.68 -28.92 21.40
C THR A 166 -31.74 -27.50 20.82
N TRP A 167 -32.89 -27.10 20.27
CA TRP A 167 -33.10 -25.75 19.75
C TRP A 167 -32.94 -24.68 20.84
N ASN A 168 -33.63 -24.85 21.97
CA ASN A 168 -33.57 -23.88 23.07
C ASN A 168 -32.17 -23.82 23.71
N ALA A 169 -31.45 -24.94 23.80
CA ALA A 169 -30.06 -24.95 24.26
C ALA A 169 -29.12 -24.18 23.31
N CYS A 170 -29.27 -24.35 21.98
CA CYS A 170 -28.51 -23.59 21.00
C CYS A 170 -28.83 -22.09 21.06
N ARG A 171 -30.12 -21.74 21.21
CA ARG A 171 -30.57 -20.36 21.39
C ARG A 171 -29.96 -19.72 22.63
N ASP A 172 -29.96 -20.42 23.76
CA ASP A 172 -29.38 -19.93 25.01
C ASP A 172 -27.86 -19.73 24.89
N ALA A 173 -27.16 -20.61 24.17
CA ALA A 173 -25.73 -20.43 23.88
C ALA A 173 -25.46 -19.18 23.03
N MET A 174 -26.33 -18.89 22.05
CA MET A 174 -26.25 -17.67 21.24
C MET A 174 -26.52 -16.40 22.06
N LEU A 175 -27.50 -16.44 22.98
CA LEU A 175 -27.79 -15.32 23.89
C LEU A 175 -26.67 -15.05 24.89
N ASN A 176 -26.00 -16.10 25.36
CA ASN A 176 -24.92 -16.00 26.35
C ASN A 176 -23.53 -15.77 25.73
N GLY A 177 -23.44 -15.60 24.41
CA GLY A 177 -22.20 -15.26 23.70
C GLY A 177 -21.12 -16.33 23.76
N GLY A 178 -21.48 -17.62 23.84
CA GLY A 178 -20.51 -18.71 23.78
C GLY A 178 -19.52 -18.76 24.97
N LYS A 179 -19.89 -18.24 26.14
CA LYS A 179 -19.09 -18.41 27.37
C LYS A 179 -19.13 -19.88 27.82
N SER A 180 -18.19 -20.67 27.31
CA SER A 180 -17.76 -21.95 27.89
C SER A 180 -16.52 -21.77 28.76
#